data_AF-A0A8H4XS38-F1
#
_entry.id   AF-A0A8H4XS38-F1
#
_cell.length_a   1.000
_cell.length_b   1.000
_cell.length_c   1.000
_cell.angle_alpha   90.00
_cell.angle_beta   90.00
_cell.angle_gamma   90.00
#
_symmetry.space_group_name_H-M   'P 1'
#
loop_
_entity.id
_entity.type
_entity.pdbx_description
1 polymer ?
#
loop_
_entity_poly.entity_id
_entity_poly.type
_entity_poly.pdbx_seq_one_letter_code
_entity_poly.pdbx_strand_id
1 'polypeptide(L)'
;DLLSFPDTNDYIIFELDISHSLASDDDTTEAAIQQLYTALDNNVQNLIAKGLLPDVYRPLFMNDAHGTQDYWGRISTANKARTVREKYDPELFWQKRTSGGFRLG
;
A
#
# COMPACT_ATOMS: atom_id res chain seq x y z
N ASP A 1 13.11 -5.31 -0.95
CA ASP A 1 12.09 -4.34 -1.35
C ASP A 1 10.85 -4.99 -1.98
N LEU A 2 10.99 -6.11 -2.68
CA LEU A 2 9.87 -6.91 -3.20
C LEU A 2 9.49 -8.04 -2.24
N LEU A 3 9.16 -7.72 -0.99
CA LEU A 3 8.82 -8.77 -0.03
C LEU A 3 7.58 -9.52 -0.49
N SER A 4 7.70 -10.84 -0.71
CA SER A 4 6.60 -11.73 -1.08
C SER A 4 5.98 -11.49 -2.47
N PHE A 5 6.68 -10.86 -3.42
CA PHE A 5 6.26 -10.90 -4.82
C PHE A 5 6.41 -12.32 -5.37
N PRO A 6 5.33 -12.97 -5.83
CA PRO A 6 5.43 -14.27 -6.49
C PRO A 6 6.14 -14.13 -7.83
N ASP A 7 7.01 -15.08 -8.16
CA ASP A 7 7.65 -15.21 -9.48
C ASP A 7 6.80 -16.03 -10.46
N THR A 8 5.57 -16.38 -10.07
CA THR A 8 4.65 -17.23 -10.82
C THR A 8 3.76 -16.46 -11.79
N ASN A 9 3.75 -15.13 -11.73
CA ASN A 9 2.93 -14.27 -12.58
C ASN A 9 3.72 -13.04 -13.02
N ASP A 10 3.41 -12.54 -14.20
CA ASP A 10 3.90 -11.24 -14.66
C ASP A 10 3.09 -10.13 -14.00
N TYR A 11 3.79 -9.13 -13.45
CA TYR A 11 3.17 -7.98 -12.79
C TYR A 11 3.49 -6.69 -13.54
N ILE A 12 2.50 -5.81 -13.62
CA ILE A 12 2.69 -4.39 -13.91
C ILE A 12 2.47 -3.65 -12.60
N ILE A 13 3.47 -2.87 -12.18
CA ILE A 13 3.41 -2.05 -10.97
C ILE A 13 3.10 -0.61 -11.38
N PHE A 14 2.16 0.01 -10.66
CA PHE A 14 1.82 1.42 -10.84
C PHE A 14 2.29 2.21 -9.63
N GLU A 15 3.15 3.19 -9.88
CA GLU A 15 3.48 4.26 -8.95
C GLU A 15 2.78 5.53 -9.45
N LEU A 16 2.15 6.28 -8.55
CA LEU A 16 1.31 7.42 -8.88
C LEU A 16 1.76 8.62 -8.06
N ASP A 17 2.64 9.42 -8.64
CA ASP A 17 3.12 10.64 -8.01
C ASP A 17 2.27 11.83 -8.41
N ILE A 18 1.70 12.49 -7.42
CA ILE A 18 1.01 13.77 -7.60
C ILE A 18 1.71 14.80 -6.74
N SER A 19 2.01 15.96 -7.33
CA SER A 19 2.62 17.09 -6.64
C SER A 19 1.81 18.34 -6.92
N HIS A 20 1.65 19.17 -5.90
CA HIS A 20 0.96 20.45 -5.96
C HIS A 20 1.78 21.53 -5.25
N SER A 21 1.52 22.80 -5.58
CA SER A 21 2.36 23.91 -5.13
C SER A 21 1.89 24.59 -3.86
N LEU A 22 0.59 24.59 -3.58
CA LEU A 22 0.00 25.33 -2.47
C LEU A 22 -0.53 24.36 -1.42
N ALA A 23 -0.22 24.60 -0.14
CA ALA A 23 -0.76 23.78 0.97
C ALA A 23 -2.30 23.79 1.02
N SER A 24 -2.96 24.79 0.43
CA SER A 24 -4.42 24.81 0.28
C SER A 24 -4.96 23.66 -0.59
N ASP A 25 -4.11 23.03 -1.40
CA ASP A 25 -4.48 21.95 -2.30
C ASP A 25 -4.22 20.55 -1.69
N ASP A 26 -3.67 20.46 -0.46
CA ASP A 26 -3.33 19.21 0.22
C ASP A 26 -4.53 18.23 0.23
N ASP A 27 -5.68 18.68 0.75
CA ASP A 27 -6.88 17.84 0.86
C ASP A 27 -7.45 17.42 -0.50
N THR A 28 -7.36 18.31 -1.50
CA THR A 28 -7.87 18.02 -2.85
C THR A 28 -6.96 17.03 -3.58
N THR A 29 -5.65 17.17 -3.41
CA THR A 29 -4.66 16.26 -3.98
C THR A 29 -4.73 14.88 -3.32
N GLU A 30 -4.89 14.84 -1.99
CA GLU A 30 -5.14 13.62 -1.23
C GLU A 30 -6.42 12.90 -1.72
N ALA A 31 -7.52 13.63 -1.91
CA ALA A 31 -8.74 13.03 -2.46
C ALA A 31 -8.53 12.49 -3.88
N ALA A 32 -7.78 13.21 -4.73
CA ALA A 32 -7.51 12.82 -6.11
C ALA A 32 -6.66 11.55 -6.20
N ILE A 33 -5.59 11.43 -5.40
CA ILE A 33 -4.75 10.23 -5.39
C ILE A 33 -5.53 8.99 -4.92
N GLN A 34 -6.37 9.17 -3.89
CA GLN A 34 -7.24 8.10 -3.39
C GLN A 34 -8.28 7.65 -4.41
N GLN A 35 -8.91 8.60 -5.10
CA GLN A 35 -9.84 8.31 -6.17
C GLN A 35 -9.16 7.56 -7.32
N LEU A 36 -7.95 7.96 -7.69
CA LEU A 36 -7.20 7.36 -8.79
C LEU A 36 -6.84 5.89 -8.52
N TYR A 37 -6.20 5.59 -7.39
CA TYR A 37 -5.84 4.19 -7.10
C TYR A 37 -7.07 3.31 -6.86
N THR A 38 -8.16 3.87 -6.32
CA THR A 38 -9.42 3.13 -6.12
C THR A 38 -10.07 2.79 -7.46
N ALA A 39 -10.06 3.74 -8.42
CA ALA A 39 -10.56 3.49 -9.77
C ALA A 39 -9.72 2.43 -10.50
N LEU A 40 -8.40 2.43 -10.32
CA LEU A 40 -7.53 1.38 -10.85
C LEU A 40 -7.86 0.01 -10.26
N ASP A 41 -8.02 -0.10 -8.95
CA ASP A 41 -8.41 -1.37 -8.30
C ASP A 41 -9.75 -1.87 -8.83
N ASN A 42 -10.76 -0.99 -8.93
CA ASN A 42 -12.07 -1.33 -9.50
C ASN A 42 -11.96 -1.82 -10.95
N ASN A 43 -11.12 -1.21 -11.77
CA ASN A 43 -10.89 -1.67 -13.15
C ASN A 43 -10.22 -3.05 -13.19
N VAL A 44 -9.22 -3.29 -12.34
CA VAL A 44 -8.59 -4.61 -12.22
C VAL A 44 -9.61 -5.67 -11.78
N GLN A 45 -10.41 -5.39 -10.76
CA GLN A 45 -11.48 -6.28 -10.29
C GLN A 45 -12.49 -6.59 -11.40
N ASN A 46 -12.90 -5.56 -12.17
CA ASN A 46 -13.81 -5.75 -13.31
C ASN A 46 -13.20 -6.62 -14.42
N LEU A 47 -11.90 -6.49 -14.68
CA LEU A 47 -11.20 -7.31 -15.67
C LEU A 47 -11.04 -8.76 -15.19
N ILE A 48 -10.77 -8.97 -13.90
CA ILE A 48 -10.76 -10.30 -13.27
C ILE A 48 -12.14 -10.96 -13.39
N ALA A 49 -13.21 -10.23 -13.03
CA ALA A 49 -14.58 -10.74 -13.12
C ALA A 49 -15.00 -11.13 -14.55
N LYS A 50 -14.40 -10.52 -15.57
CA LYS A 50 -14.60 -10.86 -16.99
C LYS A 50 -13.69 -11.99 -17.49
N GLY A 51 -12.79 -12.51 -16.65
CA GLY A 51 -11.79 -13.51 -17.03
C GLY A 51 -10.68 -12.97 -17.94
N LEU A 52 -10.50 -11.65 -17.99
CA LEU A 52 -9.48 -10.98 -18.81
C LEU A 52 -8.15 -10.80 -18.06
N LEU A 53 -8.18 -10.85 -16.73
CA LEU A 53 -7.00 -10.87 -15.86
C LEU A 53 -7.10 -12.04 -14.88
N PRO A 54 -5.96 -12.63 -14.47
CA PRO A 54 -5.95 -13.66 -13.45
C PRO A 54 -6.19 -13.04 -12.06
N ASP A 55 -6.94 -13.75 -11.22
CA ASP A 55 -7.12 -13.38 -9.81
C ASP A 55 -5.93 -13.88 -8.99
N VAL A 56 -4.94 -13.02 -8.81
CA VAL A 56 -3.67 -13.35 -8.15
C VAL A 56 -3.40 -12.42 -6.99
N TYR A 57 -2.46 -12.80 -6.13
CA TYR A 57 -1.99 -11.93 -5.08
C TYR A 57 -1.44 -10.61 -5.65
N ARG A 58 -1.88 -9.47 -5.12
CA ARG A 58 -1.53 -8.10 -5.58
C ARG A 58 -0.77 -7.35 -4.48
N PRO A 59 0.58 -7.49 -4.42
CA PRO A 59 1.40 -6.87 -3.39
C PRO A 59 1.39 -5.34 -3.48
N LEU A 60 1.77 -4.70 -2.37
CA LEU A 60 2.09 -3.27 -2.31
C LEU A 60 3.58 -3.10 -2.04
N PHE A 61 4.16 -2.06 -2.62
CA PHE A 61 5.57 -1.73 -2.45
C PHE A 61 5.69 -0.73 -1.29
N MET A 62 6.31 -1.13 -0.18
CA MET A 62 6.24 -0.37 1.08
C MET A 62 6.77 1.05 0.96
N ASN A 63 7.83 1.25 0.17
CA ASN A 63 8.48 2.56 0.07
C ASN A 63 7.55 3.63 -0.54
N ASP A 64 6.68 3.22 -1.46
CA ASP A 64 5.81 4.13 -2.24
C ASP A 64 4.32 3.88 -1.97
N ALA A 65 3.99 2.99 -1.02
CA ALA A 65 2.62 2.74 -0.62
C ALA A 65 2.04 3.96 0.09
N HIS A 66 0.85 4.39 -0.34
CA HIS A 66 0.13 5.45 0.33
C HIS A 66 -0.27 5.01 1.75
N GLY A 67 -0.19 5.91 2.74
CA GLY A 67 -0.34 5.58 4.16
C GLY A 67 -1.72 5.05 4.59
N THR A 68 -2.72 5.11 3.71
CA THR A 68 -4.07 4.53 3.90
C THR A 68 -4.24 3.16 3.22
N GLN A 69 -3.29 2.73 2.39
CA GLN A 69 -3.34 1.42 1.77
C GLN A 69 -2.94 0.34 2.79
N ASP A 70 -3.69 -0.77 2.79
CA ASP A 70 -3.43 -1.89 3.70
C ASP A 70 -2.24 -2.74 3.25
N TYR A 71 -1.03 -2.22 3.46
CA TYR A 71 0.21 -2.96 3.21
C TYR A 71 0.31 -4.19 4.12
N TRP A 72 -0.04 -4.05 5.40
CA TRP A 72 0.13 -5.11 6.40
C TRP A 72 -0.80 -6.29 6.19
N GLY A 73 -2.06 -6.05 5.84
CA GLY A 73 -3.01 -7.12 5.51
C GLY A 73 -2.67 -7.85 4.21
N ARG A 74 -1.81 -7.27 3.35
CA ARG A 74 -1.36 -7.91 2.12
C ARG A 74 -0.12 -8.76 2.29
N ILE A 75 0.72 -8.59 3.30
CA ILE A 75 1.97 -9.37 3.40
C ILE A 75 1.89 -10.56 4.35
N SER A 76 2.44 -11.70 3.93
CA SER A 76 2.45 -12.94 4.73
C SER A 76 3.25 -12.84 6.04
N THR A 77 4.19 -11.90 6.13
CA THR A 77 5.07 -11.73 7.28
C THR A 77 4.53 -10.79 8.35
N ALA A 78 3.28 -10.30 8.22
CA ALA A 78 2.68 -9.32 9.14
C ALA A 78 2.75 -9.76 10.61
N ASN A 79 2.49 -11.04 10.90
CA ASN A 79 2.56 -11.57 12.26
C ASN A 79 3.98 -11.53 12.83
N LYS A 80 5.00 -11.92 12.03
CA LYS A 80 6.40 -11.84 12.45
C LYS A 80 6.80 -10.39 12.72
N ALA A 81 6.42 -9.47 11.83
CA ALA A 81 6.69 -8.05 12.00
C ALA A 81 5.99 -7.50 13.26
N ARG A 82 4.76 -7.93 13.56
CA ARG A 82 4.03 -7.56 14.78
C ARG A 82 4.77 -8.05 16.03
N THR A 83 5.21 -9.31 16.06
CA THR A 83 5.99 -9.84 17.19
C THR A 83 7.31 -9.09 17.40
N VAL A 84 8.00 -8.72 16.33
CA VAL A 84 9.23 -7.90 16.42
C VAL A 84 8.91 -6.52 16.99
N ARG A 85 7.86 -5.87 16.51
CA ARG A 85 7.39 -4.58 17.04
C ARG A 85 7.03 -4.69 18.52
N GLU A 86 6.24 -5.67 18.93
CA GLU A 86 5.86 -5.88 20.33
C GLU A 86 7.08 -6.08 21.25
N LYS A 87 8.14 -6.71 20.75
CA LYS A 87 9.36 -6.94 21.52
C LYS A 87 10.25 -5.69 21.66
N TYR A 88 10.39 -4.90 20.60
CA TYR A 88 11.41 -3.83 20.54
C TYR A 88 10.82 -2.40 20.47
N ASP A 89 9.55 -2.25 20.12
CA ASP A 89 8.77 -1.00 20.16
C ASP A 89 7.37 -1.23 20.76
N PRO A 90 7.29 -1.69 22.03
CA PRO A 90 6.02 -2.00 22.68
C PRO A 90 5.11 -0.77 22.86
N GLU A 91 5.69 0.43 22.93
CA GLU A 91 4.97 1.68 23.18
C GLU A 91 4.56 2.41 21.89
N LEU A 92 4.80 1.81 20.72
CA LEU A 92 4.48 2.39 19.41
C LEU A 92 5.20 3.74 19.19
N PHE A 93 6.41 3.87 19.71
CA PHE A 93 7.21 5.09 19.61
C PHE A 93 7.48 5.46 18.15
N TRP A 94 7.82 4.47 17.31
CA TRP A 94 8.15 4.71 15.91
C TRP A 94 6.90 4.92 15.03
N GLN A 95 5.75 4.40 15.45
CA GLN A 95 4.46 4.61 14.79
C GLN A 95 4.04 6.07 14.73
N LYS A 96 4.47 6.88 15.71
CA LYS A 96 4.02 8.27 15.90
C LYS A 96 5.05 9.33 15.50
N ARG A 97 6.31 8.93 15.29
CA ARG A 97 7.44 9.84 15.05
C ARG A 97 7.88 9.94 13.60
N THR A 98 7.45 9.03 12.74
CA THR A 98 7.87 9.03 11.33
C THR A 98 6.69 9.37 10.44
N SER A 99 6.82 10.44 9.65
CA SER A 99 5.90 10.73 8.54
C SER A 99 5.95 9.56 7.55
N GLY A 100 4.80 8.95 7.26
CA GLY A 100 4.70 7.73 6.42
C GLY A 100 4.96 6.39 7.14
N GLY A 101 5.25 6.41 8.44
CA GLY A 101 5.85 5.28 9.15
C GLY A 101 5.01 4.01 9.33
N PHE A 102 5.52 2.88 8.83
CA PHE A 102 5.36 1.49 9.30
C PHE A 102 4.16 1.23 10.24
N ARG A 103 2.92 1.44 9.76
CA ARG A 103 1.68 1.41 10.59
C ARG A 103 1.26 0.00 11.04
N LEU A 104 2.04 -0.61 11.93
CA LEU A 104 1.90 -1.98 12.41
C LEU A 104 1.64 -2.02 13.92
N GLY A 105 0.42 -1.64 14.30
CA GLY A 105 -0.07 -1.62 15.68
C GLY A 105 -1.56 -1.80 15.71
#